data_AF-A0A1J8Q2R5-F1
#
_entry.id   AF-A0A1J8Q2R5-F1
#
_cell.length_a   1.000
_cell.length_b   1.000
_cell.length_c   1.000
_cell.angle_alpha   90.00
_cell.angle_beta   90.00
_cell.angle_gamma   90.00
#
_symmetry.space_group_name_H-M   'P 1'
#
loop_
_entity.id
_entity.type
_entity.pdbx_description
1 polymer ?
#
loop_
_entity_poly.entity_id
_entity_poly.type
_entity_poly.pdbx_seq_one_letter_code
_entity_poly.pdbx_strand_id
1 'polypeptide(L)' 'IEQESLDFFNRVRNTYIARSEQYPERIKLIDAAQTIEHIQQRIQEILDKL' A
#
# COMPACT_ATOMS: atom_id res chain seq x y z
N ILE A 1 24.46 9.09 -11.75
CA ILE A 1 22.98 8.97 -11.66
C ILE A 1 22.70 7.86 -10.65
N GLU A 2 22.00 8.21 -9.58
CA GLU A 2 21.82 7.51 -8.30
C GLU A 2 21.22 6.10 -8.44
N GLN A 3 22.04 5.05 -8.26
CA GLN A 3 21.54 3.66 -8.18
C GLN A 3 21.08 3.26 -6.75
N GLU A 4 21.49 3.97 -5.71
CA GLU A 4 21.04 3.70 -4.32
C GLU A 4 19.55 3.99 -4.09
N SER A 5 18.94 4.78 -4.97
CA SER A 5 17.56 5.24 -4.82
C SER A 5 16.54 4.08 -4.90
N LEU A 6 16.67 3.20 -5.89
CA LEU A 6 15.67 2.14 -6.13
C LEU A 6 15.65 1.09 -5.02
N ASP A 7 16.82 0.63 -4.58
CA ASP A 7 16.92 -0.36 -3.49
C ASP A 7 16.40 0.21 -2.17
N PHE A 8 16.65 1.49 -1.90
CA PHE A 8 16.06 2.18 -0.76
C PHE A 8 14.53 2.18 -0.84
N PHE A 9 13.95 2.61 -1.97
CA PHE A 9 12.49 2.62 -2.15
C PHE A 9 11.88 1.22 -2.06
N ASN A 10 12.55 0.20 -2.62
CA ASN A 10 12.12 -1.20 -2.53
C ASN A 10 12.09 -1.69 -1.09
N ARG A 11 13.13 -1.41 -0.28
CA ARG A 11 13.15 -1.77 1.15
C ARG A 11 12.02 -1.11 1.91
N VAL A 12 11.75 0.17 1.67
CA VAL A 12 10.65 0.91 2.30
C VAL A 12 9.30 0.31 1.90
N ARG A 13 9.07 0.07 0.61
CA ARG A 13 7.85 -0.57 0.08
C ARG A 13 7.60 -1.92 0.75
N ASN A 14 8.60 -2.80 0.76
CA ASN A 14 8.50 -4.14 1.34
C ASN A 14 8.18 -4.09 2.84
N THR A 15 8.73 -3.10 3.55
CA THR A 15 8.45 -2.92 4.99
C THR A 15 6.98 -2.57 5.24
N TYR A 16 6.37 -1.71 4.42
CA TYR A 16 4.95 -1.37 4.55
C TYR A 16 4.03 -2.54 4.17
N ILE A 17 4.39 -3.30 3.13
CA ILE A 17 3.67 -4.52 2.75
C ILE A 17 3.69 -5.53 3.90
N ALA A 18 4.88 -5.86 4.42
CA ALA A 18 5.02 -6.81 5.53
C ALA A 18 4.22 -6.38 6.78
N ARG A 19 4.19 -5.07 7.09
CA ARG A 19 3.36 -4.56 8.20
C ARG A 19 1.86 -4.69 7.93
N SER A 20 1.42 -4.50 6.68
CA SER A 20 0.02 -4.69 6.30
C SER A 20 -0.43 -6.14 6.46
N GLU A 21 0.46 -7.09 6.17
CA GLU A 21 0.22 -8.52 6.36
C GLU A 21 0.25 -8.92 7.85
N GLN A 22 1.12 -8.28 8.65
CA GLN A 22 1.22 -8.54 10.09
C GLN A 22 0.02 -7.98 10.87
N TYR A 23 -0.55 -6.85 10.44
CA TYR A 23 -1.65 -6.18 11.13
C TYR A 23 -2.83 -5.91 10.18
N PRO A 24 -3.44 -6.94 9.56
CA PRO A 24 -4.42 -6.77 8.50
C PRO A 24 -5.72 -6.12 8.98
N GLU A 25 -6.03 -6.22 10.26
CA GLU A 25 -7.18 -5.54 10.87
C GLU A 25 -7.00 -4.02 10.94
N ARG A 26 -5.74 -3.55 11.05
CA ARG A 26 -5.41 -2.14 11.26
C ARG A 26 -4.85 -1.45 10.02
N ILE A 27 -4.17 -2.20 9.15
CA ILE A 27 -3.46 -1.68 7.99
C ILE A 27 -4.01 -2.38 6.75
N LYS A 28 -4.62 -1.60 5.85
CA LYS A 28 -5.23 -2.11 4.62
C LYS A 28 -4.35 -1.69 3.44
N LEU A 29 -3.76 -2.66 2.75
CA LEU A 29 -2.92 -2.41 1.58
C LEU A 29 -3.78 -2.10 0.35
N ILE A 30 -3.43 -1.04 -0.38
CA ILE A 30 -4.13 -0.62 -1.61
C ILE A 30 -3.09 -0.44 -2.72
N ASP A 31 -3.41 -0.96 -3.91
CA ASP A 31 -2.58 -0.79 -5.11
C ASP A 31 -2.73 0.63 -5.67
N ALA A 32 -1.68 1.43 -5.54
CA ALA A 32 -1.63 2.80 -6.03
C ALA A 32 -1.32 2.91 -7.54
N ALA A 33 -1.10 1.79 -8.24
CA ALA A 33 -0.93 1.80 -9.70
C ALA A 33 -2.26 1.91 -10.47
N GLN A 34 -3.39 1.74 -9.78
CA GLN A 34 -4.73 1.89 -10.35
C GLN A 34 -5.12 3.37 -10.53
N THR A 35 -6.25 3.62 -11.19
CA THR A 35 -6.77 4.98 -11.33
C THR A 35 -7.25 5.54 -9.98
N ILE A 36 -7.33 6.87 -9.87
CA ILE A 36 -7.79 7.55 -8.65
C ILE A 36 -9.21 7.09 -8.28
N GLU A 37 -10.08 6.93 -9.28
CA GLU A 37 -11.47 6.49 -9.08
C GLU A 37 -11.52 5.08 -8.48
N HIS A 38 -10.69 4.14 -8.98
CA HIS A 38 -10.60 2.80 -8.43
C HIS A 38 -10.05 2.81 -6.99
N ILE A 39 -9.03 3.63 -6.71
CA ILE A 39 -8.46 3.77 -5.37
C ILE A 39 -9.52 4.29 -4.40
N GLN A 40 -10.28 5.31 -4.78
CA GLN A 40 -11.35 5.88 -3.96
C GLN A 40 -12.45 4.85 -3.68
N GLN A 41 -12.90 4.11 -4.69
CA GLN A 41 -13.86 3.02 -4.53
C GLN A 41 -13.33 1.96 -3.55
N ARG A 42 -12.06 1.57 -3.71
CA ARG A 42 -11.46 0.57 -2.84
C ARG A 42 -11.39 1.01 -1.38
N ILE A 43 -11.09 2.28 -1.13
CA ILE A 43 -11.11 2.85 0.23
C ILE A 43 -12.51 2.76 0.80
N GLN A 44 -13.54 3.16 0.05
CA GLN A 44 -14.94 3.10 0.52
C GLN A 44 -15.36 1.67 0.88
N GLU A 45 -15.09 0.69 0.02
CA GLU A 45 -15.40 -0.72 0.27
C GLU A 45 -14.76 -1.28 1.54
N ILE A 46 -13.56 -0.79 1.88
CA ILE A 46 -12.85 -1.19 3.10
C ILE A 46 -13.56 -0.59 4.32
N LEU A 47 -13.94 0.68 4.25
CA LEU A 47 -14.61 1.39 5.35
C LEU A 47 -16.00 0.83 5.62
N ASP A 48 -16.75 0.43 4.59
CA ASP A 48 -18.08 -0.16 4.74
C ASP A 48 -18.08 -1.55 5.41
N LYS A 49 -16.90 -2.19 5.49
CA LYS A 49 -16.70 -3.52 6.10
C LYS A 49 -16.15 -3.46 7.52
N LEU A 50 -15.91 -2.26 8.06
CA LEU A 50 -15.51 -2.04 9.46
C LEU A 50 -16.73 -1.98 10.37
#